data_AF-A0A7G5MTY1-F1
#
_entry.id   AF-A0A7G5MTY1-F1
#
_cell.length_a   1.000
_cell.length_b   1.000
_cell.length_c   1.000
_cell.angle_alpha   90.00
_cell.angle_beta   90.00
_cell.angle_gamma   90.00
#
_symmetry.space_group_name_H-M   'P 1'
#
loop_
_entity.id
_entity.type
_entity.pdbx_description
1 polymer ?
#
loop_
_entity_poly.entity_id
_entity_poly.type
_entity_poly.pdbx_seq_one_letter_code
_entity_poly.pdbx_strand_id
1 'polypeptide(L)'
;MMKKLIALVCAAVMTVSSAVAVFAQPSVQVTGVVTKAQSATDASGNAVTVEIKAVSDEHKAAVENIKKEETLKEVLGADFKEGMQVVDVKDISVPDGTTFPVTITFEVAGVTEGSSVAVLHYNGSAWEKVEAKAGAGTITATFTSLSPVAFVVDKDAAAKASTSPKTGETNVMMWTGIVAVIAVAGMAVTYKKRREA
;
A
#
# COMPACT_ATOMS: atom_id res chain seq x y z
N MET A 1 23.28 -32.77 -39.23
CA MET A 1 22.11 -32.96 -38.35
C MET A 1 21.93 -31.86 -37.29
N MET A 2 22.86 -30.91 -37.11
CA MET A 2 22.78 -29.82 -36.12
C MET A 2 21.86 -28.64 -36.51
N LYS A 3 21.63 -28.43 -37.82
CA LYS A 3 20.88 -27.27 -38.34
C LYS A 3 19.37 -27.38 -38.06
N LYS A 4 18.86 -28.59 -37.90
CA LYS A 4 17.43 -28.87 -37.59
C LYS A 4 17.12 -28.78 -36.09
N LEU A 5 18.14 -28.79 -35.23
CA LEU A 5 18.02 -28.64 -33.78
C LEU A 5 18.02 -27.16 -33.35
N ILE A 6 18.73 -26.29 -34.09
CA ILE A 6 18.76 -24.85 -33.84
C ILE A 6 17.41 -24.19 -34.17
N ALA A 7 16.74 -24.63 -35.24
CA ALA A 7 15.39 -24.16 -35.56
C ALA A 7 14.33 -24.60 -34.54
N LEU A 8 14.52 -25.76 -33.89
CA LEU A 8 13.61 -26.28 -32.86
C LEU A 8 13.70 -25.46 -31.55
N VAL A 9 14.88 -24.93 -31.23
CA VAL A 9 15.08 -24.09 -30.03
C VAL A 9 14.56 -22.66 -30.24
N CYS A 10 14.68 -22.08 -31.44
CA CYS A 10 14.07 -20.77 -31.73
C CYS A 10 12.54 -20.82 -31.80
N ALA A 11 11.95 -21.96 -32.18
CA ALA A 11 10.49 -22.13 -32.18
C ALA A 11 9.91 -22.38 -30.77
N ALA A 12 10.69 -22.94 -29.84
CA ALA A 12 10.25 -23.17 -28.46
C ALA A 12 10.27 -21.91 -27.57
N VAL A 13 10.97 -20.85 -27.98
CA VAL A 13 11.05 -19.58 -27.23
C VAL A 13 9.89 -18.62 -27.57
N MET A 14 9.15 -18.86 -28.67
CA MET A 14 8.10 -17.95 -29.13
C MET A 14 6.65 -18.43 -28.88
N THR A 15 6.43 -19.51 -28.12
CA THR A 15 5.07 -20.03 -27.83
C THR A 15 4.67 -19.99 -26.35
N VAL A 16 5.18 -19.02 -25.60
CA VAL A 16 4.62 -18.66 -24.27
C VAL A 16 4.00 -17.26 -24.33
N SER A 17 3.16 -17.05 -25.34
CA SER A 17 2.14 -16.01 -25.35
C SER A 17 0.83 -16.75 -25.67
N SER A 18 0.03 -17.13 -24.69
CA SER A 18 -1.01 -16.25 -24.15
C SER A 18 -1.76 -17.02 -23.07
N ALA A 19 -2.12 -16.31 -22.00
CA ALA A 19 -3.31 -16.48 -21.15
C ALA A 19 -2.97 -16.33 -19.65
N VAL A 20 -2.61 -15.12 -19.24
CA VAL A 20 -2.95 -14.65 -17.90
C VAL A 20 -4.15 -13.74 -18.00
N ALA A 21 -5.30 -14.30 -18.39
CA ALA A 21 -6.58 -13.71 -18.06
C ALA A 21 -7.03 -14.31 -16.73
N VAL A 22 -6.39 -13.90 -15.64
CA VAL A 22 -7.00 -13.99 -14.32
C VAL A 22 -7.32 -12.55 -13.93
N PHE A 23 -8.44 -12.05 -14.47
CA PHE A 23 -9.21 -11.06 -13.73
C PHE A 23 -9.79 -11.80 -12.52
N ALA A 24 -8.97 -11.97 -11.48
CA ALA A 24 -9.55 -11.99 -10.15
C ALA A 24 -10.29 -10.65 -10.02
N GLN A 25 -11.57 -10.66 -9.67
CA GLN A 25 -12.20 -9.49 -9.08
C GLN A 25 -11.17 -8.92 -8.11
N PRO A 26 -10.74 -7.66 -8.25
CA PRO A 26 -9.93 -7.07 -7.21
C PRO A 26 -10.85 -7.03 -5.98
N SER A 27 -10.78 -8.05 -5.14
CA SER A 27 -10.95 -7.84 -3.72
C SER A 27 -9.85 -6.83 -3.42
N VAL A 28 -10.22 -5.55 -3.37
CA VAL A 28 -9.28 -4.45 -3.22
C VAL A 28 -8.74 -4.58 -1.80
N GLN A 29 -7.74 -5.45 -1.62
CA GLN A 29 -6.90 -5.45 -0.44
C GLN A 29 -5.85 -4.38 -0.71
N VAL A 30 -6.31 -3.14 -0.56
CA VAL A 30 -5.48 -1.95 -0.50
C VAL A 30 -4.83 -1.99 0.87
N THR A 31 -3.64 -2.59 0.91
CA THR A 31 -2.71 -2.49 2.03
C THR A 31 -1.48 -1.79 1.46
N GLY A 32 -0.97 -0.75 2.13
CA GLY A 32 0.23 -0.03 1.70
C GLY A 32 0.00 1.17 0.77
N VAL A 33 -1.18 1.79 0.80
CA VAL A 33 -1.46 3.05 0.10
C VAL A 33 -0.86 4.24 0.85
N VAL A 34 -0.80 4.15 2.18
CA VAL A 34 -0.19 5.17 3.03
C VAL A 34 1.28 4.83 3.22
N THR A 35 2.13 5.59 2.56
CA THR A 35 3.58 5.30 2.46
C THR A 35 4.42 6.17 3.37
N LYS A 36 3.95 7.38 3.71
CA LYS A 36 4.74 8.39 4.43
C LYS A 36 3.87 9.44 5.10
N ALA A 37 4.33 9.96 6.24
CA ALA A 37 3.90 11.25 6.76
C ALA A 37 4.77 12.34 6.13
N GLN A 38 4.18 13.16 5.26
CA GLN A 38 4.86 14.25 4.57
C GLN A 38 5.26 15.37 5.54
N SER A 39 4.38 15.67 6.49
CA SER A 39 4.60 16.66 7.54
C SER A 39 3.74 16.35 8.75
N ALA A 40 4.20 16.79 9.93
CA ALA A 40 3.37 16.82 11.12
C ALA A 40 3.75 18.02 12.00
N THR A 41 2.74 18.64 12.61
CA THR A 41 2.89 19.81 13.45
C THR A 41 2.06 19.66 14.71
N ASP A 42 2.67 19.90 15.86
CA ASP A 42 1.98 19.87 17.16
C ASP A 42 1.16 21.14 17.43
N ALA A 43 0.45 21.19 18.55
CA ALA A 43 -0.37 22.34 18.93
C ALA A 43 0.45 23.63 19.13
N SER A 44 1.74 23.50 19.38
CA SER A 44 2.68 24.61 19.59
C SER A 44 3.33 25.09 18.29
N GLY A 45 3.03 24.46 17.15
CA GLY A 45 3.61 24.79 15.86
C GLY A 45 4.96 24.11 15.57
N ASN A 46 5.41 23.18 16.41
CA ASN A 46 6.67 22.47 16.21
C ASN A 46 6.51 21.30 15.25
N ALA A 47 7.53 21.04 14.44
CA ALA A 47 7.57 19.85 13.61
C ALA A 47 7.70 18.58 14.46
N VAL A 48 6.90 17.57 14.16
CA VAL A 48 6.87 16.29 14.88
C VAL A 48 7.29 15.16 13.94
N THR A 49 8.12 14.25 14.43
CA THR A 49 8.42 13.01 13.69
C THR A 49 7.26 12.03 13.88
N VAL A 50 6.74 11.48 12.78
CA VAL A 50 5.66 10.48 12.82
C VAL A 50 6.21 9.12 12.46
N GLU A 51 5.95 8.13 13.30
CA GLU A 51 6.23 6.73 12.99
C GLU A 51 4.97 6.05 12.46
N ILE A 52 5.13 5.32 11.35
CA ILE A 52 4.06 4.57 10.70
C ILE A 52 4.45 3.09 10.75
N LYS A 53 3.67 2.29 11.48
CA LYS A 53 3.90 0.87 11.69
C LYS A 53 2.74 0.04 11.15
N ALA A 54 3.00 -1.23 10.94
CA ALA A 54 1.94 -2.21 10.73
C ALA A 54 1.13 -2.33 12.01
N VAL A 55 -0.19 -2.49 11.87
CA VAL A 55 -1.09 -2.65 13.01
C VAL A 55 -0.77 -3.94 13.75
N SER A 56 -0.72 -3.86 15.09
CA SER A 56 -0.53 -5.02 15.97
C SER A 56 -1.65 -6.06 15.78
N ASP A 57 -1.32 -7.33 16.01
CA ASP A 57 -2.27 -8.44 15.94
C ASP A 57 -3.47 -8.26 16.88
N GLU A 58 -3.28 -7.56 17.99
CA GLU A 58 -4.31 -7.24 18.98
C GLU A 58 -5.47 -6.43 18.40
N HIS A 59 -5.20 -5.59 17.38
CA HIS A 59 -6.21 -4.73 16.75
C HIS A 59 -6.73 -5.30 15.42
N LYS A 60 -6.27 -6.48 14.99
CA LYS A 60 -6.71 -7.09 13.71
C LYS A 60 -8.22 -7.22 13.58
N ALA A 61 -8.90 -7.63 14.65
CA ALA A 61 -10.35 -7.74 14.64
C ALA A 61 -11.04 -6.38 14.40
N ALA A 62 -10.53 -5.31 15.01
CA ALA A 62 -11.04 -3.96 14.79
C ALA A 62 -10.78 -3.49 13.34
N VAL A 63 -9.60 -3.81 12.79
CA VAL A 63 -9.23 -3.52 11.38
C VAL A 63 -10.12 -4.28 10.39
N GLU A 64 -10.40 -5.55 10.63
CA GLU A 64 -11.28 -6.34 9.77
C GLU A 64 -12.74 -5.87 9.87
N ASN A 65 -13.18 -5.46 11.06
CA ASN A 65 -14.53 -4.94 11.25
C ASN A 65 -14.73 -3.59 10.56
N ILE A 66 -13.76 -2.65 10.63
CA ILE A 66 -13.92 -1.34 9.99
C ILE A 66 -13.85 -1.39 8.46
N LYS A 67 -13.23 -2.43 7.90
CA LYS A 67 -13.25 -2.70 6.45
C LYS A 67 -14.63 -3.10 5.93
N LYS A 68 -15.56 -3.50 6.81
CA LYS A 68 -16.94 -3.80 6.44
C LYS A 68 -17.70 -2.51 6.19
N GLU A 69 -18.44 -2.47 5.10
CA GLU A 69 -19.23 -1.30 4.71
C GLU A 69 -20.27 -0.90 5.76
N GLU A 70 -20.87 -1.86 6.46
CA GLU A 70 -21.84 -1.61 7.54
C GLU A 70 -21.23 -0.82 8.69
N THR A 71 -20.10 -1.29 9.24
CA THR A 71 -19.37 -0.58 10.30
C THR A 71 -18.91 0.80 9.82
N LEU A 72 -18.48 0.90 8.56
CA LEU A 72 -18.02 2.17 8.00
C LEU A 72 -19.16 3.18 7.87
N LYS A 73 -20.36 2.73 7.47
CA LYS A 73 -21.59 3.53 7.44
C LYS A 73 -22.00 3.99 8.83
N GLU A 74 -21.90 3.12 9.83
CA GLU A 74 -22.22 3.46 11.21
C GLU A 74 -21.29 4.56 11.75
N VAL A 75 -19.99 4.42 11.52
CA VAL A 75 -18.97 5.36 12.04
C VAL A 75 -18.99 6.70 11.29
N LEU A 76 -19.17 6.69 9.96
CA LEU A 76 -19.18 7.91 9.15
C LEU A 76 -20.55 8.60 9.14
N GLY A 77 -21.64 7.87 9.38
CA GLY A 77 -23.00 8.39 9.39
C GLY A 77 -23.33 9.14 8.10
N ALA A 78 -23.70 10.42 8.22
CA ALA A 78 -24.08 11.26 7.09
C ALA A 78 -22.93 11.57 6.11
N ASP A 79 -21.67 11.41 6.53
CA ASP A 79 -20.51 11.66 5.66
C ASP A 79 -20.18 10.47 4.76
N PHE A 80 -20.81 9.31 5.02
CA PHE A 80 -20.65 8.14 4.17
C PHE A 80 -21.23 8.41 2.78
N LYS A 81 -20.42 8.18 1.76
CA LYS A 81 -20.84 8.18 0.35
C LYS A 81 -20.72 6.77 -0.21
N GLU A 82 -21.64 6.42 -1.10
CA GLU A 82 -21.63 5.11 -1.75
C GLU A 82 -20.28 4.84 -2.43
N GLY A 83 -19.70 3.66 -2.17
CA GLY A 83 -18.40 3.26 -2.71
C GLY A 83 -17.19 3.72 -1.90
N MET A 84 -17.37 4.44 -0.78
CA MET A 84 -16.29 4.68 0.18
C MET A 84 -15.81 3.36 0.78
N GLN A 85 -14.49 3.22 0.91
CA GLN A 85 -13.87 2.03 1.49
C GLN A 85 -12.58 2.37 2.23
N VAL A 86 -12.22 1.52 3.19
CA VAL A 86 -10.94 1.59 3.89
C VAL A 86 -9.82 1.13 2.95
N VAL A 87 -8.84 1.99 2.70
CA VAL A 87 -7.70 1.73 1.80
C VAL A 87 -6.37 1.52 2.50
N ASP A 88 -6.29 1.83 3.78
CA ASP A 88 -5.18 1.38 4.61
C ASP A 88 -5.55 1.53 6.06
N VAL A 89 -4.90 0.73 6.92
CA VAL A 89 -4.92 0.96 8.35
C VAL A 89 -3.49 0.84 8.85
N LYS A 90 -3.02 1.86 9.56
CA LYS A 90 -1.66 1.94 10.08
C LYS A 90 -1.68 2.27 11.55
N ASP A 91 -0.73 1.72 12.28
CA ASP A 91 -0.47 2.19 13.63
C ASP A 91 0.43 3.41 13.54
N ILE A 92 -0.05 4.55 14.05
CA ILE A 92 0.61 5.84 13.94
C ILE A 92 1.02 6.26 15.35
N SER A 93 2.27 6.66 15.53
CA SER A 93 2.76 7.16 16.82
C SER A 93 3.64 8.39 16.63
N VAL A 94 3.70 9.21 17.68
CA VAL A 94 4.57 10.39 17.79
C VAL A 94 5.43 10.27 19.06
N PRO A 95 6.56 10.99 19.14
CA PRO A 95 7.40 10.99 20.33
C PRO A 95 6.64 11.32 21.62
N ASP A 96 7.06 10.70 22.72
CA ASP A 96 6.56 11.01 24.05
C ASP A 96 6.75 12.49 24.38
N GLY A 97 5.73 13.11 24.99
CA GLY A 97 5.73 14.54 25.31
C GLY A 97 5.28 15.47 24.17
N THR A 98 4.88 14.93 23.01
CA THR A 98 4.25 15.72 21.96
C THR A 98 2.95 16.38 22.46
N THR A 99 2.75 17.66 22.15
CA THR A 99 1.55 18.40 22.58
C THR A 99 0.43 18.27 21.55
N PHE A 100 -0.67 17.63 21.95
CA PHE A 100 -1.86 17.51 21.10
C PHE A 100 -2.72 18.80 21.10
N PRO A 101 -3.48 19.09 20.03
CA PRO A 101 -3.65 18.28 18.82
C PRO A 101 -2.44 18.30 17.88
N VAL A 102 -2.23 17.20 17.14
CA VAL A 102 -1.20 17.08 16.12
C VAL A 102 -1.86 17.03 14.75
N THR A 103 -1.46 17.93 13.85
CA THR A 103 -1.90 17.92 12.45
C THR A 103 -0.88 17.17 11.62
N ILE A 104 -1.28 16.09 10.94
CA ILE A 104 -0.40 15.24 10.14
C ILE A 104 -0.90 15.22 8.69
N THR A 105 0.02 15.40 7.74
CA THR A 105 -0.25 15.20 6.31
C THR A 105 0.37 13.89 5.86
N PHE A 106 -0.46 12.95 5.43
CA PHE A 106 -0.06 11.65 4.91
C PHE A 106 -0.04 11.65 3.39
N GLU A 107 0.93 10.97 2.79
CA GLU A 107 0.92 10.64 1.37
C GLU A 107 0.02 9.42 1.17
N VAL A 108 -1.02 9.60 0.36
CA VAL A 108 -2.05 8.58 0.11
C VAL A 108 -2.26 8.50 -1.39
N ALA A 109 -1.73 7.43 -1.99
CA ALA A 109 -1.78 7.27 -3.44
C ALA A 109 -3.24 7.26 -3.96
N GLY A 110 -3.47 7.88 -5.12
CA GLY A 110 -4.79 7.95 -5.75
C GLY A 110 -5.72 9.06 -5.24
N VAL A 111 -5.41 9.70 -4.10
CA VAL A 111 -6.19 10.84 -3.57
C VAL A 111 -5.92 12.10 -4.39
N THR A 112 -6.97 12.89 -4.60
CA THR A 112 -6.91 14.22 -5.23
C THR A 112 -7.69 15.22 -4.39
N GLU A 113 -7.54 16.53 -4.65
CA GLU A 113 -8.27 17.56 -3.90
C GLU A 113 -9.80 17.44 -4.00
N GLY A 114 -10.31 16.85 -5.07
CA GLY A 114 -11.74 16.58 -5.27
C GLY A 114 -12.23 15.25 -4.69
N SER A 115 -11.32 14.42 -4.15
CA SER A 115 -11.66 13.13 -3.57
C SER A 115 -12.42 13.30 -2.26
N SER A 116 -13.39 12.42 -2.03
CA SER A 116 -14.05 12.32 -0.73
C SER A 116 -13.24 11.39 0.16
N VAL A 117 -12.73 11.91 1.26
CA VAL A 117 -11.87 11.19 2.20
C VAL A 117 -12.44 11.27 3.61
N ALA A 118 -12.15 10.25 4.40
CA ALA A 118 -12.33 10.29 5.84
C ALA A 118 -11.16 9.59 6.53
N VAL A 119 -10.85 10.06 7.73
CA VAL A 119 -9.84 9.43 8.59
C VAL A 119 -10.52 9.02 9.86
N LEU A 120 -10.24 7.79 10.30
CA LEU A 120 -10.79 7.25 11.53
C LEU A 120 -9.64 6.90 12.48
N HIS A 121 -9.85 7.16 13.76
CA HIS A 121 -8.93 6.84 14.85
C HIS A 121 -9.58 5.79 15.75
N TYR A 122 -8.86 4.73 16.08
CA TYR A 122 -9.33 3.72 17.02
C TYR A 122 -8.96 4.09 18.46
N ASN A 123 -9.94 4.30 19.34
CA ASN A 123 -9.68 4.71 20.73
C ASN A 123 -9.37 3.54 21.70
N GLY A 124 -9.16 2.33 21.18
CA GLY A 124 -9.03 1.09 21.96
C GLY A 124 -10.34 0.29 22.07
N SER A 125 -11.49 0.92 21.86
CA SER A 125 -12.82 0.28 21.91
C SER A 125 -13.66 0.50 20.66
N ALA A 126 -13.61 1.69 20.06
CA ALA A 126 -14.41 2.09 18.91
C ALA A 126 -13.63 2.98 17.94
N TRP A 127 -14.12 3.07 16.71
CA TRP A 127 -13.61 3.98 15.69
C TRP A 127 -14.30 5.32 15.78
N GLU A 128 -13.51 6.39 15.79
CA GLU A 128 -13.97 7.77 15.86
C GLU A 128 -13.51 8.52 14.61
N LYS A 129 -14.38 9.40 14.10
CA LYS A 129 -14.05 10.23 12.95
C LYS A 129 -13.10 11.35 13.35
N VAL A 130 -12.03 11.48 12.58
CA VAL A 130 -11.05 12.56 12.68
C VAL A 130 -11.32 13.56 11.57
N GLU A 131 -11.20 14.85 11.89
CA GLU A 131 -11.29 15.90 10.87
C GLU A 131 -10.15 15.71 9.86
N ALA A 132 -10.51 15.58 8.58
CA ALA A 132 -9.58 15.29 7.51
C ALA A 132 -9.90 16.08 6.23
N LYS A 133 -8.86 16.43 5.48
CA LYS A 133 -8.94 17.14 4.22
C LYS A 133 -8.13 16.44 3.14
N ALA A 134 -8.72 16.28 1.97
CA ALA A 134 -8.03 15.77 0.79
C ALA A 134 -7.12 16.84 0.17
N GLY A 135 -5.93 16.43 -0.23
CA GLY A 135 -4.99 17.20 -1.03
C GLY A 135 -4.60 16.46 -2.30
N ALA A 136 -3.69 17.03 -3.08
CA ALA A 136 -3.12 16.38 -4.26
C ALA A 136 -2.18 15.23 -3.84
N GLY A 137 -2.68 13.99 -3.80
CA GLY A 137 -1.94 12.81 -3.35
C GLY A 137 -1.75 12.72 -1.84
N THR A 138 -2.49 13.51 -1.06
CA THR A 138 -2.33 13.57 0.39
C THR A 138 -3.66 13.63 1.14
N ILE A 139 -3.63 13.24 2.41
CA ILE A 139 -4.70 13.47 3.38
C ILE A 139 -4.11 14.18 4.59
N THR A 140 -4.62 15.35 4.94
CA THR A 140 -4.24 16.07 6.17
C THR A 140 -5.32 15.84 7.22
N ALA A 141 -4.94 15.40 8.42
CA ALA A 141 -5.85 15.16 9.52
C ALA A 141 -5.30 15.65 10.86
N THR A 142 -6.19 16.06 11.75
CA THR A 142 -5.85 16.63 13.07
C THR A 142 -6.27 15.69 14.18
N PHE A 143 -5.31 15.15 14.91
CA PHE A 143 -5.52 14.13 15.93
C PHE A 143 -5.40 14.72 17.33
N THR A 144 -6.25 14.29 18.25
CA THR A 144 -6.11 14.54 19.70
C THR A 144 -5.44 13.39 20.43
N SER A 145 -5.34 12.23 19.77
CA SER A 145 -4.64 11.03 20.21
C SER A 145 -4.29 10.19 18.98
N LEU A 146 -3.27 9.33 19.11
CA LEU A 146 -2.84 8.44 18.04
C LEU A 146 -2.85 7.00 18.53
N SER A 147 -3.61 6.18 17.81
CA SER A 147 -3.83 4.74 17.96
C SER A 147 -4.59 4.34 16.69
N PRO A 148 -4.54 3.07 16.23
CA PRO A 148 -4.61 2.72 14.80
C PRO A 148 -5.52 3.60 13.95
N VAL A 149 -4.96 4.13 12.88
CA VAL A 149 -5.62 5.10 12.00
C VAL A 149 -6.04 4.41 10.72
N ALA A 150 -7.33 4.45 10.41
CA ALA A 150 -7.89 3.96 9.16
C ALA A 150 -8.12 5.10 8.18
N PHE A 151 -7.71 4.87 6.93
CA PHE A 151 -7.83 5.82 5.84
C PHE A 151 -8.93 5.35 4.91
N VAL A 152 -9.95 6.19 4.73
CA VAL A 152 -11.13 5.91 3.92
C VAL A 152 -11.13 6.87 2.75
N VAL A 153 -11.36 6.36 1.55
CA VAL A 153 -11.47 7.18 0.35
C VAL A 153 -12.61 6.67 -0.52
N ASP A 154 -13.07 7.52 -1.44
CA ASP A 154 -14.04 7.14 -2.46
C ASP A 154 -13.51 6.05 -3.42
N LYS A 155 -14.45 5.45 -4.15
CA LYS A 155 -14.18 4.36 -5.10
C LYS A 155 -13.13 4.73 -6.16
N ASP A 156 -13.14 5.95 -6.65
CA ASP A 156 -12.24 6.39 -7.72
C ASP A 156 -10.81 6.56 -7.21
N ALA A 157 -10.65 7.16 -6.03
CA ALA A 157 -9.37 7.27 -5.34
C ALA A 157 -8.80 5.89 -5.00
N ALA A 158 -9.63 4.99 -4.48
CA ALA A 158 -9.22 3.62 -4.17
C ALA A 158 -8.76 2.84 -5.43
N ALA A 159 -9.48 3.00 -6.54
CA ALA A 159 -9.09 2.38 -7.81
C ALA A 159 -7.72 2.91 -8.29
N LYS A 160 -7.48 4.22 -8.23
CA LYS A 160 -6.19 4.83 -8.59
C LYS A 160 -5.05 4.37 -7.67
N ALA A 161 -5.33 4.22 -6.37
CA ALA A 161 -4.38 3.70 -5.40
C ALA A 161 -3.90 2.28 -5.76
N SER A 162 -4.81 1.41 -6.21
CA SER A 162 -4.50 0.02 -6.60
C SER A 162 -3.62 -0.10 -7.85
N THR A 163 -3.59 0.93 -8.71
CA THR A 163 -2.73 0.99 -9.90
C THR A 163 -1.34 1.57 -9.64
N SER A 164 -1.12 2.12 -8.44
CA SER A 164 0.17 2.71 -8.07
C SER A 164 1.15 1.60 -7.66
N PRO A 165 2.43 1.64 -8.10
CA PRO A 165 3.40 0.61 -7.73
C PRO A 165 3.49 0.47 -6.19
N LYS A 166 3.24 -0.73 -5.67
CA LYS A 166 3.45 -1.04 -4.24
C LYS A 166 4.94 -0.97 -3.93
N THR A 167 5.42 0.18 -3.45
CA THR A 167 6.84 0.37 -3.08
C THR A 167 7.15 -0.04 -1.64
N GLY A 168 6.15 -0.51 -0.87
CA GLY A 168 6.29 -0.85 0.55
C GLY A 168 6.36 -2.34 0.90
N GLU A 169 6.04 -3.25 -0.02
CA GLU A 169 6.24 -4.69 0.17
C GLU A 169 7.50 -5.08 -0.57
N THR A 170 8.52 -5.60 0.13
CA THR A 170 9.78 -6.04 -0.46
C THR A 170 9.50 -6.91 -1.70
N ASN A 171 9.74 -6.35 -2.88
CA ASN A 171 9.54 -7.02 -4.16
C ASN A 171 10.45 -8.26 -4.22
N VAL A 172 9.91 -9.43 -3.86
CA VAL A 172 10.53 -10.75 -4.09
C VAL A 172 10.87 -10.95 -5.57
N MET A 173 10.22 -10.19 -6.46
CA MET A 173 10.51 -10.13 -7.90
C MET A 173 11.92 -9.60 -8.24
N MET A 174 12.57 -8.80 -7.37
CA MET A 174 13.96 -8.38 -7.61
C MET A 174 14.97 -9.52 -7.40
N TRP A 175 14.66 -10.47 -6.52
CA TRP A 175 15.56 -11.59 -6.23
C TRP A 175 15.54 -12.67 -7.31
N THR A 176 14.40 -12.89 -7.98
CA THR A 176 14.32 -13.86 -9.09
C THR A 176 15.14 -13.43 -10.31
N GLY A 177 15.21 -12.12 -10.58
CA GLY A 177 16.07 -11.55 -11.63
C GLY A 177 17.56 -11.76 -11.35
N ILE A 178 18.01 -11.59 -10.10
CA ILE A 178 19.42 -11.76 -9.72
C ILE A 178 19.84 -13.23 -9.80
N VAL A 179 18.99 -14.18 -9.38
CA VAL A 179 19.28 -15.62 -9.48
C VAL A 179 19.38 -16.08 -10.94
N ALA A 180 18.54 -15.56 -11.83
CA ALA A 180 18.59 -15.89 -13.26
C ALA A 180 19.90 -15.42 -13.93
N VAL A 181 20.45 -14.26 -13.54
CA VAL A 181 21.71 -13.74 -14.10
C VAL A 181 22.93 -14.57 -13.65
N ILE A 182 22.96 -15.05 -12.40
CA ILE A 182 24.05 -15.89 -11.89
C ILE A 182 24.08 -17.26 -12.61
N ALA A 183 22.90 -17.83 -12.91
CA ALA A 183 22.81 -19.11 -13.63
C ALA A 183 23.36 -19.02 -15.07
N VAL A 184 23.11 -17.90 -15.77
CA VAL A 184 23.61 -17.69 -17.15
C VAL A 184 25.14 -17.49 -17.16
N ALA A 185 25.69 -16.75 -16.19
CA ALA A 185 27.13 -16.57 -16.05
C ALA A 185 27.86 -17.90 -15.73
N GLY A 186 27.27 -18.73 -14.87
CA GLY A 186 27.79 -20.07 -14.56
C GLY A 186 27.85 -21.01 -15.76
N MET A 187 26.83 -20.96 -16.64
CA MET A 187 26.83 -21.74 -17.89
C MET A 187 27.89 -21.25 -18.88
N ALA A 188 28.15 -19.93 -18.97
CA ALA A 188 29.18 -19.40 -19.86
C ALA A 188 30.60 -19.81 -19.43
N VAL A 189 30.90 -19.78 -18.12
CA VAL A 189 32.22 -20.15 -17.58
C VAL A 189 32.50 -21.64 -17.74
N THR A 190 31.51 -22.51 -17.49
CA THR A 190 31.65 -23.96 -17.68
C THR A 190 31.78 -24.36 -19.15
N TYR A 191 31.11 -23.65 -20.07
CA TYR A 191 31.26 -23.88 -21.51
C TYR A 191 32.65 -23.48 -22.03
N LYS A 192 33.23 -22.39 -21.51
CA LYS A 192 34.59 -21.96 -21.88
C LYS A 192 35.66 -22.94 -21.37
N LYS A 193 35.54 -23.40 -20.12
CA LYS A 193 36.50 -24.35 -19.51
C LYS A 193 36.49 -25.74 -20.17
N ARG A 194 35.37 -26.15 -20.76
CA ARG A 194 35.26 -27.39 -21.57
C ARG A 194 35.86 -27.29 -22.98
N ARG A 195 36.13 -26.07 -23.46
CA ARG A 195 36.73 -25.82 -24.78
C ARG A 195 38.26 -25.69 -24.72
N GLU A 196 38.79 -25.40 -23.54
CA GLU A 196 40.23 -25.22 -23.29
C GLU A 196 40.89 -26.48 -22.67
N ALA A 197 40.12 -27.52 -22.35
CA ALA A 197 40.58 -28.85 -21.94
C ALA A 197 40.35 -29.86 -23.07
#